data_AF-A0A8E2EXQ0-F1
#
_entry.id   AF-A0A8E2EXQ0-F1
#
_cell.length_a   1.000
_cell.length_b   1.000
_cell.length_c   1.000
_cell.angle_alpha   90.00
_cell.angle_beta   90.00
_cell.angle_gamma   90.00
#
_symmetry.space_group_name_H-M   'P 1'
#
loop_
_entity.id
_entity.type
_entity.pdbx_description
1 polymer ?
#
loop_
_entity_poly.entity_id
_entity_poly.type
_entity_poly.pdbx_seq_one_letter_code
_entity_poly.pdbx_strand_id
1 'polypeptide(L)'
;MAEAGTVIPPLNQRPVKNTVCLFDVDGTLTPARLSASPEMLQLLSALRHKVAIGFVGGSDLAKQQEQLGTPSIPVTTLFDFCFAENGLTAYRMGQQLASQSFIGWLGEEKYKKLVNFLLRYIADLDIPIKRGTFVEFRNGMVNVSPIGRNASVQERNEYQRYDLEHRIRETMVEALKKEFPDLGLTYSIGGQISFDVFPTGWDKTYCLQHIEAEKNNPEGVDYTTIHFFGDKTHKGGNDYEIYTDSRTIGHSVKNPEETIAELKKLFF
;
A
#
# COMPACT_ATOMS: atom_id res chain seq x y z
N MET A 1 -20.43 -12.01 -36.55
CA MET A 1 -20.41 -13.14 -35.62
C MET A 1 -19.70 -12.66 -34.37
N ALA A 2 -20.39 -12.65 -33.23
CA ALA A 2 -19.87 -12.09 -31.99
C ALA A 2 -18.62 -12.86 -31.55
N GLU A 3 -17.49 -12.17 -31.40
CA GLU A 3 -16.31 -12.72 -30.77
C GLU A 3 -16.69 -13.17 -29.36
N ALA A 4 -16.50 -14.45 -29.08
CA ALA A 4 -16.66 -15.02 -27.76
C ALA A 4 -15.79 -14.20 -26.79
N GLY A 5 -16.42 -13.53 -25.81
CA GLY A 5 -15.69 -12.88 -24.72
C GLY A 5 -14.76 -13.92 -24.11
N THR A 6 -13.45 -13.75 -24.31
CA THR A 6 -12.45 -14.71 -23.89
C THR A 6 -12.52 -14.84 -22.37
N VAL A 7 -13.05 -15.99 -21.92
CA VAL A 7 -13.15 -16.32 -20.51
C VAL A 7 -11.72 -16.39 -19.98
N ILE A 8 -11.39 -15.47 -19.08
CA ILE A 8 -10.12 -15.43 -18.35
C ILE A 8 -9.91 -16.82 -17.71
N PRO A 9 -8.82 -17.55 -18.04
CA PRO A 9 -8.58 -18.87 -17.47
C PRO A 9 -8.57 -18.84 -15.93
N PRO A 10 -9.09 -19.88 -15.24
CA PRO A 10 -8.92 -20.04 -13.80
C PRO A 10 -7.44 -19.96 -13.38
N LEU A 11 -7.16 -19.55 -12.13
CA LEU A 11 -5.79 -19.35 -11.64
C LEU A 11 -4.90 -20.59 -11.82
N ASN A 12 -5.41 -21.77 -11.48
CA ASN A 12 -4.70 -23.05 -11.66
C ASN A 12 -4.55 -23.49 -13.14
N GLN A 13 -5.28 -22.86 -14.06
CA GLN A 13 -5.26 -23.12 -15.50
C GLN A 13 -4.46 -22.08 -16.30
N ARG A 14 -3.91 -21.05 -15.66
CA ARG A 14 -2.96 -20.12 -16.31
C ARG A 14 -1.79 -20.92 -16.93
N PRO A 15 -1.34 -20.60 -18.16
CA PRO A 15 -0.32 -21.38 -18.85
C PRO A 15 1.07 -21.22 -18.24
N VAL A 16 1.41 -20.03 -17.71
CA VAL A 16 2.64 -19.82 -16.94
C VAL A 16 2.34 -20.18 -15.49
N LYS A 17 2.77 -21.38 -15.09
CA LYS A 17 2.46 -21.98 -13.80
C LYS A 17 3.16 -21.29 -12.64
N ASN A 18 2.52 -21.29 -11.48
CA ASN A 18 3.08 -20.84 -10.20
C ASN A 18 3.58 -19.38 -10.20
N THR A 19 3.13 -18.55 -11.15
CA THR A 19 3.60 -17.18 -11.34
C THR A 19 2.49 -16.15 -11.11
N VAL A 20 2.82 -15.13 -10.32
CA VAL A 20 2.01 -13.92 -10.14
C VAL A 20 2.85 -12.67 -10.37
N CYS A 21 2.26 -11.67 -11.02
CA CYS A 21 2.83 -10.33 -11.12
C CYS A 21 2.06 -9.37 -10.22
N LEU A 22 2.75 -8.78 -9.26
CA LEU A 22 2.25 -7.74 -8.37
C LEU A 22 2.79 -6.37 -8.81
N PHE A 23 1.93 -5.37 -8.80
CA PHE A 23 2.29 -4.01 -9.23
C PHE A 23 1.98 -3.01 -8.12
N ASP A 24 2.92 -2.10 -7.83
CA ASP A 24 2.54 -0.79 -7.33
C ASP A 24 1.62 -0.08 -8.35
N VAL A 25 0.91 0.97 -7.92
CA VAL A 25 -0.02 1.71 -8.79
C VAL A 25 0.55 3.05 -9.23
N ASP A 26 0.84 3.94 -8.27
CA ASP A 26 1.16 5.35 -8.50
C ASP A 26 2.62 5.53 -8.93
N GLY A 27 2.85 5.77 -10.22
CA GLY A 27 4.19 5.83 -10.82
C GLY A 27 4.61 4.53 -11.52
N THR A 28 3.87 3.45 -11.28
CA THR A 28 4.16 2.11 -11.82
C THR A 28 3.15 1.65 -12.86
N LEU A 29 1.86 1.64 -12.55
CA LEU A 29 0.78 1.35 -13.53
C LEU A 29 0.20 2.62 -14.14
N THR A 30 0.22 3.72 -13.38
CA THR A 30 -0.32 5.01 -13.80
C THR A 30 0.72 6.10 -13.59
N PRO A 31 0.64 7.23 -14.33
CA PRO A 31 1.33 8.44 -13.87
C PRO A 31 0.79 8.84 -12.49
N ALA A 32 1.59 9.55 -11.71
CA ALA A 32 1.23 9.92 -10.34
C ALA A 32 -0.12 10.65 -10.27
N ARG A 33 -1.09 10.07 -9.55
CA ARG A 33 -2.46 10.57 -9.35
C ARG A 33 -3.27 10.77 -10.63
N LEU A 34 -2.93 10.07 -11.71
CA LEU A 34 -3.69 10.04 -12.96
C LEU A 34 -4.19 8.62 -13.25
N SER A 35 -5.06 8.49 -14.25
CA SER A 35 -5.60 7.20 -14.68
C SER A 35 -4.61 6.40 -15.54
N ALA A 36 -4.75 5.08 -15.54
CA ALA A 36 -4.00 4.18 -16.40
C ALA A 36 -4.25 4.48 -17.88
N SER A 37 -3.21 4.31 -18.71
CA SER A 37 -3.37 4.42 -20.16
C SER A 37 -4.13 3.21 -20.72
N PRO A 38 -4.86 3.36 -21.84
CA PRO A 38 -5.48 2.22 -22.52
C PRO A 38 -4.48 1.12 -22.89
N GLU A 39 -3.25 1.49 -23.27
CA GLU A 39 -2.18 0.52 -23.56
C GLU A 39 -1.84 -0.34 -22.34
N MET A 40 -1.69 0.28 -21.16
CA MET A 40 -1.41 -0.46 -19.92
C MET A 40 -2.54 -1.44 -19.60
N LEU A 41 -3.80 -1.00 -19.66
CA LEU A 41 -4.96 -1.86 -19.36
C LEU A 41 -5.08 -3.03 -20.35
N GLN A 42 -4.82 -2.78 -21.64
CA GLN A 42 -4.81 -3.83 -22.66
C GLN A 42 -3.68 -4.84 -22.41
N LEU A 43 -2.49 -4.37 -22.05
CA LEU A 43 -1.35 -5.23 -21.74
C LEU A 43 -1.61 -6.07 -20.48
N LEU A 44 -2.16 -5.48 -19.42
CA LEU A 44 -2.54 -6.20 -18.21
C LEU A 44 -3.60 -7.27 -18.49
N SER A 45 -4.61 -6.96 -19.32
CA SER A 45 -5.62 -7.94 -19.75
C SER A 45 -4.98 -9.12 -20.50
N ALA A 46 -4.07 -8.84 -21.45
CA ALA A 46 -3.33 -9.87 -22.17
C ALA A 46 -2.41 -10.70 -21.25
N LEU A 47 -1.72 -10.03 -20.31
CA LEU A 47 -0.85 -10.67 -19.32
C LEU A 47 -1.64 -11.59 -18.40
N ARG A 48 -2.84 -11.17 -18.00
CA ARG A 48 -3.74 -11.95 -17.16
C ARG A 48 -4.11 -13.28 -17.80
N HIS A 49 -4.14 -13.40 -19.13
CA HIS A 49 -4.35 -14.70 -19.78
C HIS A 49 -3.16 -15.67 -19.63
N LYS A 50 -1.99 -15.19 -19.20
CA LYS A 50 -0.75 -15.96 -19.07
C LYS A 50 -0.39 -16.30 -17.62
N VAL A 51 -0.49 -15.31 -16.72
CA VAL A 51 -0.12 -15.39 -15.29
C VAL A 51 -1.24 -14.83 -14.42
N ALA A 52 -1.17 -15.06 -13.11
CA ALA A 52 -1.98 -14.27 -12.18
C ALA A 52 -1.46 -12.83 -12.12
N ILE A 53 -2.36 -11.86 -11.97
CA ILE A 53 -1.97 -10.46 -11.76
C ILE A 53 -2.66 -9.84 -10.55
N GLY A 54 -1.97 -8.92 -9.87
CA GLY A 54 -2.56 -8.13 -8.80
C GLY A 54 -1.87 -6.80 -8.59
N PHE A 55 -2.55 -5.86 -7.95
CA PHE A 55 -1.93 -4.61 -7.52
C PHE A 55 -1.78 -4.57 -6.00
N VAL A 56 -0.81 -3.79 -5.52
CA VAL A 56 -0.61 -3.45 -4.11
C VAL A 56 -0.32 -1.96 -3.95
N GLY A 57 -1.23 -1.24 -3.29
CA GLY A 57 -1.12 0.19 -3.05
C GLY A 57 -1.41 0.55 -1.60
N GLY A 58 -0.76 1.61 -1.10
CA GLY A 58 -1.01 2.12 0.26
C GLY A 58 -2.32 2.90 0.41
N SER A 59 -2.94 3.28 -0.72
CA SER A 59 -4.23 3.98 -0.77
C SER A 59 -5.42 3.03 -0.58
N ASP A 60 -6.56 3.59 -0.17
CA ASP A 60 -7.85 2.90 -0.14
C ASP A 60 -8.32 2.45 -1.54
N LEU A 61 -9.31 1.56 -1.58
CA LEU A 61 -9.84 0.99 -2.83
C LEU A 61 -10.48 2.06 -3.74
N ALA A 62 -11.06 3.13 -3.18
CA ALA A 62 -11.70 4.19 -3.96
C ALA A 62 -10.70 4.94 -4.85
N LYS A 63 -9.51 5.22 -4.32
CA LYS A 63 -8.42 5.78 -5.13
C LYS A 63 -7.97 4.82 -6.23
N GLN A 64 -7.84 3.53 -5.92
CA GLN A 64 -7.50 2.53 -6.93
C GLN A 64 -8.57 2.41 -8.02
N GLN A 65 -9.85 2.58 -7.65
CA GLN A 65 -10.97 2.62 -8.57
C GLN A 65 -10.90 3.82 -9.53
N GLU A 66 -10.51 5.01 -9.05
CA GLU A 66 -10.32 6.20 -9.90
C GLU A 66 -9.14 6.03 -10.88
N GLN A 67 -8.08 5.34 -10.46
CA GLN A 67 -6.85 5.22 -11.24
C GLN A 67 -6.89 4.09 -12.26
N LEU A 68 -7.40 2.92 -11.88
CA LEU A 68 -7.32 1.70 -12.68
C LEU A 68 -8.67 1.27 -13.24
N GLY A 69 -9.77 1.62 -12.57
CA GLY A 69 -11.12 1.27 -12.99
C GLY A 69 -11.82 2.37 -13.79
N THR A 70 -13.11 2.19 -14.00
CA THR A 70 -14.01 3.22 -14.54
C THR A 70 -15.31 3.25 -13.74
N PRO A 71 -16.17 4.28 -13.88
CA PRO A 71 -17.47 4.28 -13.18
C PRO A 71 -18.36 3.06 -13.48
N SER A 72 -18.15 2.39 -14.62
CA SER A 72 -18.91 1.20 -15.04
C SER A 72 -18.16 -0.12 -14.80
N ILE A 73 -16.85 -0.09 -14.55
CA ILE A 73 -16.02 -1.28 -14.40
C ILE A 73 -15.30 -1.24 -13.05
N PRO A 74 -15.71 -2.08 -12.08
CA PRO A 74 -15.01 -2.17 -10.81
C PRO A 74 -13.57 -2.65 -10.99
N VAL A 75 -12.62 -1.98 -10.36
CA VAL A 75 -11.18 -2.33 -10.42
C VAL A 75 -10.93 -3.77 -9.97
N THR A 76 -11.75 -4.27 -9.04
CA THR A 76 -11.68 -5.65 -8.55
C THR A 76 -11.97 -6.73 -9.60
N THR A 77 -12.53 -6.34 -10.74
CA THR A 77 -12.76 -7.23 -11.89
C THR A 77 -11.58 -7.25 -12.86
N LEU A 78 -10.66 -6.28 -12.78
CA LEU A 78 -9.52 -6.14 -13.70
C LEU A 78 -8.32 -6.99 -13.30
N PHE A 79 -8.19 -7.30 -12.01
CA PHE A 79 -7.10 -8.08 -11.44
C PHE A 79 -7.59 -9.35 -10.76
N ASP A 80 -6.70 -10.33 -10.61
CA ASP A 80 -6.98 -11.53 -9.82
C ASP A 80 -6.89 -11.23 -8.32
N PHE A 81 -5.93 -10.39 -7.93
CA PHE A 81 -5.72 -9.94 -6.56
C PHE A 81 -5.70 -8.42 -6.48
N CYS A 82 -6.42 -7.83 -5.52
CA CYS A 82 -6.45 -6.40 -5.30
C CYS A 82 -6.09 -6.11 -3.84
N PHE A 83 -4.95 -5.47 -3.61
CA PHE A 83 -4.47 -5.16 -2.27
C PHE A 83 -4.45 -3.65 -2.04
N ALA A 84 -5.54 -3.12 -1.48
CA ALA A 84 -5.61 -1.76 -0.99
C ALA A 84 -5.07 -1.70 0.44
N GLU A 85 -4.57 -0.53 0.84
CA GLU A 85 -3.93 -0.31 2.15
C GLU A 85 -2.88 -1.39 2.46
N ASN A 86 -1.95 -1.61 1.51
CA ASN A 86 -0.89 -2.63 1.58
C ASN A 86 -1.38 -4.09 1.70
N GLY A 87 -2.67 -4.35 1.47
CA GLY A 87 -3.28 -5.68 1.57
C GLY A 87 -4.11 -5.90 2.83
N LEU A 88 -4.32 -4.88 3.66
CA LEU A 88 -5.29 -4.96 4.76
C LEU A 88 -6.72 -5.09 4.24
N THR A 89 -7.01 -4.38 3.14
CA THR A 89 -8.22 -4.56 2.36
C THR A 89 -7.85 -5.35 1.11
N ALA A 90 -8.17 -6.64 1.09
CA ALA A 90 -7.78 -7.56 0.03
C ALA A 90 -8.99 -8.14 -0.71
N TYR A 91 -8.88 -8.30 -2.03
CA TYR A 91 -9.84 -9.02 -2.85
C TYR A 91 -9.14 -10.11 -3.65
N ARG A 92 -9.82 -11.25 -3.81
CA ARG A 92 -9.47 -12.36 -4.69
C ARG A 92 -10.60 -12.58 -5.66
N MET A 93 -10.32 -12.49 -6.97
CA MET A 93 -11.30 -12.72 -8.03
C MET A 93 -12.61 -11.93 -7.82
N GLY A 94 -12.49 -10.66 -7.43
CA GLY A 94 -13.62 -9.78 -7.14
C GLY A 94 -14.28 -9.97 -5.75
N GLN A 95 -13.94 -11.03 -5.01
CA GLN A 95 -14.48 -11.30 -3.68
C GLN A 95 -13.57 -10.77 -2.59
N GLN A 96 -14.13 -10.09 -1.60
CA GLN A 96 -13.38 -9.55 -0.48
C GLN A 96 -12.89 -10.67 0.45
N LEU A 97 -11.59 -10.66 0.77
CA LEU A 97 -11.00 -11.54 1.78
C LEU A 97 -11.22 -10.96 3.18
N ALA A 98 -11.03 -11.79 4.21
CA ALA A 98 -11.06 -11.32 5.59
C ALA A 98 -10.02 -10.21 5.80
N SER A 99 -10.46 -9.02 6.21
CA SER A 99 -9.60 -7.90 6.51
C SER A 99 -9.12 -7.97 7.97
N GLN A 100 -7.89 -7.51 8.22
CA GLN A 100 -7.45 -7.15 9.55
C GLN A 100 -7.53 -5.64 9.72
N SER A 101 -7.69 -5.19 10.97
CA SER A 101 -7.67 -3.78 11.33
C SER A 101 -6.67 -3.54 12.44
N PHE A 102 -6.11 -2.34 12.50
CA PHE A 102 -5.12 -1.94 13.49
C PHE A 102 -5.66 -2.13 14.91
N ILE A 103 -6.94 -1.77 15.13
CA ILE A 103 -7.60 -1.97 16.42
C ILE A 103 -7.85 -3.45 16.73
N GLY A 104 -8.16 -4.27 15.72
CA GLY A 104 -8.30 -5.71 15.89
C GLY A 104 -6.98 -6.40 16.26
N TRP A 105 -5.85 -5.92 15.70
CA TRP A 105 -4.52 -6.43 16.00
C TRP A 105 -3.98 -5.94 17.36
N LEU A 106 -4.09 -4.63 17.62
CA LEU A 106 -3.52 -4.02 18.82
C LEU A 106 -4.40 -4.24 20.07
N GLY A 107 -5.72 -4.22 19.89
CA GLY A 107 -6.71 -4.24 20.96
C GLY A 107 -6.93 -2.87 21.63
N GLU A 108 -8.16 -2.65 22.09
CA GLU A 108 -8.63 -1.39 22.69
C GLU A 108 -7.78 -0.92 23.88
N GLU A 109 -7.37 -1.84 24.76
CA GLU A 109 -6.60 -1.50 25.96
C GLU A 109 -5.23 -0.88 25.61
N LYS A 110 -4.51 -1.46 24.66
CA LYS A 110 -3.20 -0.96 24.21
C LYS A 110 -3.37 0.29 23.35
N TYR A 111 -4.38 0.32 22.48
CA TYR A 111 -4.68 1.49 21.67
C TYR A 111 -5.03 2.73 22.51
N LYS A 112 -5.87 2.57 23.54
CA LYS A 112 -6.20 3.63 24.50
C LYS A 112 -4.95 4.19 25.19
N LYS A 113 -4.00 3.34 25.57
CA LYS A 113 -2.71 3.78 26.16
C LYS A 113 -1.89 4.59 25.15
N LEU A 114 -1.78 4.11 23.91
CA LEU A 114 -1.09 4.82 22.83
C LEU A 114 -1.69 6.20 22.59
N VAL A 115 -3.01 6.30 22.40
CA VAL A 115 -3.70 7.57 22.14
C VAL A 115 -3.60 8.53 23.33
N ASN A 116 -3.75 8.03 24.56
CA ASN A 116 -3.58 8.87 25.76
C ASN A 116 -2.18 9.46 25.85
N PHE A 117 -1.14 8.68 25.56
CA PHE A 117 0.23 9.17 25.50
C PHE A 117 0.39 10.24 24.42
N LEU A 118 -0.07 9.96 23.19
CA LEU A 118 -0.01 10.91 22.08
C LEU A 118 -0.67 12.25 22.41
N LEU A 119 -1.88 12.22 22.97
CA LEU A 119 -2.63 13.44 23.29
C LEU A 119 -1.98 14.25 24.41
N ARG A 120 -1.43 13.59 25.45
CA ARG A 120 -0.68 14.29 26.52
C ARG A 120 0.61 14.90 25.97
N TYR A 121 1.37 14.12 25.20
CA TYR A 121 2.60 14.60 24.56
C TYR A 121 2.33 15.83 23.69
N ILE A 122 1.28 15.80 22.86
CA ILE A 122 0.90 16.93 22.01
C ILE A 122 0.37 18.12 22.82
N ALA A 123 -0.29 17.90 23.96
CA ALA A 123 -0.71 18.99 24.84
C ALA A 123 0.49 19.77 25.37
N ASP A 124 1.54 19.05 25.81
CA ASP A 124 2.75 19.62 26.41
C ASP A 124 3.76 20.16 25.38
N LEU A 125 3.64 19.81 24.10
CA LEU A 125 4.51 20.32 23.04
C LEU A 125 4.41 21.85 22.89
N ASP A 126 5.53 22.54 22.98
CA ASP A 126 5.62 23.96 22.64
C ASP A 126 6.01 24.10 21.16
N ILE A 127 5.03 24.43 20.32
CA ILE A 127 5.22 24.67 18.88
C ILE A 127 4.45 25.94 18.49
N PRO A 128 4.90 26.69 17.46
CA PRO A 128 4.33 28.00 17.14
C PRO A 128 2.82 27.99 16.84
N ILE A 129 2.33 26.90 16.23
CA ILE A 129 0.96 26.78 15.77
C ILE A 129 0.43 25.38 16.11
N LYS A 130 -0.77 25.33 16.70
CA LYS A 130 -1.60 24.12 16.82
C LYS A 130 -2.96 24.35 16.14
N ARG A 131 -3.49 23.32 15.51
CA ARG A 131 -4.80 23.30 14.84
C ARG A 131 -5.66 22.17 15.40
N GLY A 132 -5.98 21.16 14.60
CA GLY A 132 -6.83 20.05 14.98
C GLY A 132 -6.58 18.83 14.11
N THR A 133 -7.21 17.70 14.47
CA THR A 133 -6.93 16.37 13.87
C THR A 133 -5.47 15.98 14.09
N PHE A 134 -5.08 15.90 15.37
CA PHE A 134 -3.73 15.54 15.81
C PHE A 134 -3.44 14.04 15.68
N VAL A 135 -4.48 13.23 15.88
CA VAL A 135 -4.44 11.78 15.79
C VAL A 135 -5.60 11.37 14.89
N GLU A 136 -5.29 10.85 13.71
CA GLU A 136 -6.27 10.36 12.73
C GLU A 136 -6.19 8.83 12.68
N PHE A 137 -7.23 8.17 13.18
CA PHE A 137 -7.35 6.71 13.11
C PHE A 137 -7.77 6.28 11.70
N ARG A 138 -7.09 5.27 11.16
CA ARG A 138 -7.40 4.60 9.89
C ARG A 138 -7.48 3.10 10.14
N ASN A 139 -8.01 2.35 9.15
CA ASN A 139 -8.13 0.90 9.29
C ASN A 139 -6.77 0.24 9.53
N GLY A 140 -5.73 0.67 8.83
CA GLY A 140 -4.39 0.09 8.92
C GLY A 140 -3.41 0.73 9.90
N MET A 141 -3.70 1.93 10.38
CA MET A 141 -2.67 2.75 11.03
C MET A 141 -3.29 3.92 11.78
N VAL A 142 -2.43 4.66 12.48
CA VAL A 142 -2.74 5.97 13.01
C VAL A 142 -1.79 6.98 12.39
N ASN A 143 -2.32 8.05 11.80
CA ASN A 143 -1.53 9.20 11.38
C ASN A 143 -1.47 10.21 12.52
N VAL A 144 -0.27 10.61 12.92
CA VAL A 144 -0.03 11.55 14.02
C VAL A 144 0.58 12.84 13.46
N SER A 145 -0.01 13.98 13.77
CA SER A 145 0.42 15.31 13.33
C SER A 145 0.49 16.27 14.52
N PRO A 146 1.69 16.72 14.96
CA PRO A 146 1.82 17.61 16.11
C PRO A 146 1.12 18.97 15.91
N ILE A 147 1.23 19.57 14.72
CA ILE A 147 0.48 20.78 14.35
C ILE A 147 -1.01 20.49 14.13
N GLY A 148 -1.37 19.28 13.73
CA GLY A 148 -2.72 18.85 13.37
C GLY A 148 -2.99 18.94 11.85
N ARG A 149 -3.74 17.97 11.30
CA ARG A 149 -4.02 17.89 9.85
C ARG A 149 -4.92 19.02 9.34
N ASN A 150 -5.65 19.72 10.20
CA ASN A 150 -6.44 20.88 9.79
C ASN A 150 -5.58 22.13 9.46
N ALA A 151 -4.25 22.04 9.55
CA ALA A 151 -3.34 23.09 9.12
C ALA A 151 -3.50 23.46 7.64
N SER A 152 -3.51 24.76 7.36
CA SER A 152 -3.52 25.32 6.01
C SER A 152 -2.25 24.97 5.24
N VAL A 153 -2.25 25.15 3.91
CA VAL A 153 -1.06 24.87 3.09
C VAL A 153 0.14 25.71 3.56
N GLN A 154 -0.08 26.98 3.87
CA GLN A 154 0.98 27.86 4.38
C GLN A 154 1.51 27.37 5.73
N GLU A 155 0.62 27.03 6.66
CA GLU A 155 1.00 26.51 7.99
C GLU A 155 1.77 25.19 7.90
N ARG A 156 1.43 24.32 6.95
CA ARG A 156 2.17 23.08 6.69
C ARG A 156 3.59 23.35 6.21
N ASN A 157 3.77 24.32 5.31
CA ASN A 157 5.09 24.73 4.80
C ASN A 157 5.95 25.36 5.92
N GLU A 158 5.33 26.15 6.79
CA GLU A 158 5.98 26.73 7.97
C GLU A 158 6.38 25.66 8.98
N TYR A 159 5.46 24.76 9.32
CA TYR A 159 5.72 23.64 10.22
C TYR A 159 6.82 22.72 9.70
N GLN A 160 6.85 22.42 8.40
CA GLN A 160 7.91 21.58 7.82
C GLN A 160 9.29 22.20 8.04
N ARG A 161 9.45 23.51 7.83
CA ARG A 161 10.72 24.20 8.09
C ARG A 161 11.08 24.17 9.56
N TYR A 162 10.10 24.44 10.43
CA TYR A 162 10.27 24.39 11.88
C TYR A 162 10.67 22.99 12.37
N ASP A 163 10.01 21.95 11.87
CA ASP A 163 10.28 20.55 12.23
C ASP A 163 11.66 20.08 11.74
N LEU A 164 12.13 20.55 10.58
CA LEU A 164 13.49 20.25 10.10
C LEU A 164 14.58 20.87 11.00
N GLU A 165 14.31 22.05 11.56
CA GLU A 165 15.23 22.73 12.47
C GLU A 165 15.19 22.14 13.89
N HIS A 166 13.98 21.90 14.41
CA HIS A 166 13.75 21.51 15.80
C HIS A 166 13.51 20.01 16.03
N ARG A 167 13.41 19.21 14.95
CA ARG A 167 13.25 17.75 14.97
C ARG A 167 12.06 17.27 15.82
N ILE A 168 10.92 17.95 15.72
CA ILE A 168 9.74 17.69 16.57
C ILE A 168 9.22 16.25 16.37
N ARG A 169 8.98 15.84 15.12
CA ARG A 169 8.47 14.50 14.79
C ARG A 169 9.46 13.40 15.15
N GLU A 170 10.75 13.59 14.85
CA GLU A 170 11.80 12.62 15.21
C GLU A 170 11.86 12.41 16.73
N THR A 171 11.87 13.49 17.50
CA THR A 171 11.90 13.43 18.97
C THR A 171 10.66 12.73 19.53
N MET A 172 9.48 13.03 18.97
CA MET A 172 8.23 12.39 19.37
C MET A 172 8.20 10.88 19.03
N VAL A 173 8.74 10.48 17.88
CA VAL A 173 8.88 9.07 17.49
C VAL A 173 9.81 8.33 18.45
N GLU A 174 10.94 8.92 18.84
CA GLU A 174 11.85 8.30 19.82
C GLU A 174 11.20 8.18 21.21
N ALA A 175 10.41 9.16 21.63
CA ALA A 175 9.61 9.07 22.86
C ALA A 175 8.58 7.93 22.80
N LEU A 176 7.90 7.75 21.66
CA LEU A 176 6.95 6.65 21.45
C LEU A 176 7.64 5.29 21.50
N LYS A 177 8.79 5.13 20.84
CA LYS A 177 9.57 3.88 20.88
C LYS A 177 10.02 3.53 22.30
N LYS A 178 10.40 4.53 23.09
CA LYS A 178 10.81 4.35 24.49
C LYS A 178 9.63 3.96 25.39
N GLU A 179 8.46 4.55 25.19
CA GLU A 179 7.26 4.26 25.98
C GLU A 179 6.64 2.90 25.62
N PHE A 180 6.70 2.53 24.34
CA PHE A 180 6.03 1.34 23.79
C PHE A 180 6.98 0.35 23.09
N PRO A 181 8.08 -0.08 23.74
CA PRO A 181 9.08 -0.94 23.10
C PRO A 181 8.51 -2.30 22.66
N ASP A 182 7.52 -2.80 23.40
CA ASP A 182 6.96 -4.15 23.21
C ASP A 182 5.70 -4.18 22.33
N LEU A 183 5.27 -3.03 21.80
CA LEU A 183 4.05 -2.98 20.98
C LEU A 183 4.28 -3.39 19.52
N GLY A 184 5.52 -3.65 19.09
CA GLY A 184 5.80 -4.10 17.71
C GLY A 184 5.30 -3.12 16.66
N LEU A 185 5.46 -1.81 16.90
CA LEU A 185 5.03 -0.75 16.01
C LEU A 185 6.21 -0.22 15.17
N THR A 186 5.92 0.10 13.93
CA THR A 186 6.78 0.86 13.02
C THR A 186 6.27 2.30 12.92
N TYR A 187 7.22 3.24 12.84
CA TYR A 187 6.97 4.68 12.78
C TYR A 187 7.59 5.23 11.51
N SER A 188 6.78 5.83 10.63
CA SER A 188 7.24 6.38 9.35
C SER A 188 6.99 7.88 9.29
N ILE A 189 8.05 8.68 9.37
CA ILE A 189 7.96 10.13 9.19
C ILE A 189 7.84 10.43 7.70
N GLY A 190 6.71 11.01 7.29
CA GLY A 190 6.39 11.24 5.89
C GLY A 190 5.66 12.55 5.65
N GLY A 191 5.92 13.17 4.51
CA GLY A 191 5.32 14.46 4.15
C GLY A 191 5.74 15.61 5.07
N GLN A 192 4.89 16.64 5.14
CA GLN A 192 5.25 17.92 5.76
C GLN A 192 4.99 17.99 7.27
N ILE A 193 3.96 17.30 7.76
CA ILE A 193 3.39 17.57 9.10
C ILE A 193 3.21 16.35 10.00
N SER A 194 3.30 15.13 9.46
CA SER A 194 2.87 13.94 10.19
C SER A 194 3.87 12.80 10.12
N PHE A 195 3.58 11.76 10.88
CA PHE A 195 4.17 10.43 10.76
C PHE A 195 3.08 9.37 10.97
N ASP A 196 3.27 8.20 10.38
CA ASP A 196 2.35 7.07 10.51
C ASP A 196 2.86 6.09 11.59
N VAL A 197 1.92 5.51 12.33
CA VAL A 197 2.14 4.46 13.34
C VAL A 197 1.32 3.24 12.96
N PHE A 198 1.98 2.12 12.71
CA PHE A 198 1.36 0.88 12.26
C PHE A 198 2.13 -0.34 12.79
N PRO A 199 1.53 -1.54 12.79
CA PRO A 199 2.23 -2.75 13.20
C PRO A 199 3.41 -3.03 12.26
N THR A 200 4.54 -3.45 12.81
CA THR A 200 5.71 -3.81 12.01
C THR A 200 5.34 -4.89 10.99
N GLY A 201 5.74 -4.69 9.73
CA GLY A 201 5.40 -5.57 8.61
C GLY A 201 4.08 -5.23 7.91
N TRP A 202 3.39 -4.14 8.28
CA TRP A 202 2.22 -3.61 7.53
C TRP A 202 2.63 -2.65 6.40
N ASP A 203 3.85 -2.80 5.88
CA ASP A 203 4.26 -2.31 4.56
C ASP A 203 3.72 -3.22 3.45
N LYS A 204 4.14 -3.01 2.20
CA LYS A 204 3.63 -3.79 1.05
C LYS A 204 3.91 -5.30 1.15
N THR A 205 4.89 -5.74 1.94
CA THR A 205 5.12 -7.17 2.18
C THR A 205 3.94 -7.85 2.88
N TYR A 206 3.07 -7.10 3.55
CA TYR A 206 1.85 -7.62 4.18
C TYR A 206 0.98 -8.39 3.19
N CYS A 207 0.86 -7.93 1.93
CA CYS A 207 0.00 -8.60 0.95
C CYS A 207 0.50 -10.00 0.56
N LEU A 208 1.79 -10.29 0.75
CA LEU A 208 2.39 -11.58 0.39
C LEU A 208 1.83 -12.74 1.22
N GLN A 209 1.27 -12.48 2.41
CA GLN A 209 0.58 -13.51 3.19
C GLN A 209 -0.67 -14.03 2.47
N HIS A 210 -1.37 -13.18 1.72
CA HIS A 210 -2.55 -13.56 0.94
C HIS A 210 -2.16 -14.40 -0.27
N ILE A 211 -1.03 -14.06 -0.89
CA ILE A 211 -0.46 -14.85 -1.99
C ILE A 211 0.02 -16.21 -1.48
N GLU A 212 0.69 -16.26 -0.33
CA GLU A 212 1.13 -17.52 0.28
C GLU A 212 -0.06 -18.41 0.69
N ALA A 213 -1.15 -17.81 1.18
CA ALA A 213 -2.35 -18.54 1.58
C ALA A 213 -3.01 -19.29 0.42
N GLU A 214 -2.76 -18.90 -0.84
CA GLU A 214 -3.33 -19.56 -2.02
C GLU A 214 -2.91 -21.03 -2.15
N LYS A 215 -1.75 -21.44 -1.61
CA LYS A 215 -1.35 -22.86 -1.59
C LYS A 215 -2.31 -23.77 -0.82
N ASN A 216 -3.10 -23.19 0.09
CA ASN A 216 -4.07 -23.89 0.92
C ASN A 216 -5.51 -23.78 0.37
N ASN A 217 -5.73 -23.04 -0.71
CA ASN A 217 -7.03 -22.85 -1.33
C ASN A 217 -7.27 -23.97 -2.37
N PRO A 218 -8.42 -24.67 -2.38
CA PRO A 218 -8.72 -25.71 -3.37
C PRO A 218 -8.63 -25.25 -4.84
N GLU A 219 -8.91 -23.98 -5.09
CA GLU A 219 -8.80 -23.34 -6.42
C GLU A 219 -7.56 -22.44 -6.54
N GLY A 220 -6.68 -22.49 -5.54
CA GLY A 220 -5.48 -21.68 -5.47
C GLY A 220 -4.29 -22.31 -6.19
N VAL A 221 -3.16 -21.61 -6.09
CA VAL A 221 -1.89 -21.98 -6.69
C VAL A 221 -0.80 -21.69 -5.67
N ASP A 222 0.19 -22.57 -5.56
CA ASP A 222 1.41 -22.29 -4.81
C ASP A 222 2.32 -21.38 -5.65
N TYR A 223 2.31 -20.07 -5.38
CA TYR A 223 3.06 -19.10 -6.16
C TYR A 223 4.54 -19.08 -5.77
N THR A 224 5.36 -19.83 -6.50
CA THR A 224 6.82 -19.89 -6.32
C THR A 224 7.56 -18.75 -7.02
N THR A 225 6.90 -18.09 -7.98
CA THR A 225 7.46 -16.97 -8.76
C THR A 225 6.59 -15.74 -8.58
N ILE A 226 7.02 -14.81 -7.72
CA ILE A 226 6.28 -13.58 -7.44
C ILE A 226 7.08 -12.41 -8.02
N HIS A 227 6.67 -11.89 -9.16
CA HIS A 227 7.25 -10.65 -9.67
C HIS A 227 6.62 -9.46 -8.96
N PHE A 228 7.43 -8.48 -8.59
CA PHE A 228 6.95 -7.20 -8.07
C PHE A 228 7.50 -6.05 -8.90
N PHE A 229 6.64 -5.12 -9.32
CA PHE A 229 7.03 -3.90 -10.04
C PHE A 229 6.73 -2.67 -9.18
N GLY A 230 7.68 -1.75 -9.06
CA GLY A 230 7.51 -0.52 -8.25
C GLY A 230 8.45 0.61 -8.66
N ASP A 231 8.03 1.86 -8.39
CA ASP A 231 8.78 3.08 -8.71
C ASP A 231 9.69 3.55 -7.56
N LYS A 232 9.35 3.21 -6.31
CA LYS A 232 10.02 3.69 -5.10
C LYS A 232 10.74 2.57 -4.36
N THR A 233 11.60 1.87 -5.09
CA THR A 233 12.38 0.72 -4.62
C THR A 233 13.69 1.11 -3.91
N HIS A 234 13.97 2.40 -3.76
CA HIS A 234 15.12 2.89 -3.00
C HIS A 234 14.85 2.82 -1.49
N LYS A 235 15.89 2.70 -0.66
CA LYS A 235 15.74 2.66 0.79
C LYS A 235 14.96 3.88 1.31
N GLY A 236 13.84 3.63 2.01
CA GLY A 236 12.91 4.65 2.50
C GLY A 236 11.72 4.94 1.57
N GLY A 237 11.74 4.43 0.34
CA GLY A 237 10.58 4.37 -0.53
C GLY A 237 9.61 3.26 -0.10
N ASN A 238 8.32 3.42 -0.38
CA ASN A 238 7.26 2.51 0.07
C ASN A 238 7.23 1.15 -0.66
N ASP A 239 8.06 0.97 -1.68
CA ASP A 239 8.23 -0.31 -2.38
C ASP A 239 9.48 -1.07 -1.91
N TYR A 240 10.34 -0.46 -1.10
CA TYR A 240 11.65 -1.02 -0.75
C TYR A 240 11.54 -2.39 -0.11
N GLU A 241 10.65 -2.55 0.88
CA GLU A 241 10.51 -3.79 1.63
C GLU A 241 10.03 -4.94 0.74
N ILE A 242 8.98 -4.73 -0.08
CA ILE A 242 8.48 -5.77 -0.99
C ILE A 242 9.42 -6.05 -2.17
N TYR A 243 10.13 -5.04 -2.66
CA TYR A 243 11.12 -5.19 -3.72
C TYR A 243 12.35 -6.00 -3.26
N THR A 244 12.75 -5.86 -1.99
CA THR A 244 13.90 -6.56 -1.41
C THR A 244 13.56 -7.86 -0.69
N ASP A 245 12.27 -8.17 -0.50
CA ASP A 245 11.82 -9.41 0.12
C ASP A 245 12.28 -10.63 -0.71
N SER A 246 12.89 -11.62 -0.05
CA SER A 246 13.40 -12.83 -0.69
C SER A 246 12.36 -13.66 -1.46
N ARG A 247 11.07 -13.44 -1.20
CA ARG A 247 9.96 -14.10 -1.90
C ARG A 247 9.69 -13.49 -3.28
N THR A 248 10.19 -12.29 -3.56
CA THR A 248 9.89 -11.56 -4.79
C THR A 248 11.07 -11.50 -5.75
N ILE A 249 10.75 -11.39 -7.03
CA ILE A 249 11.65 -10.97 -8.09
C ILE A 249 11.28 -9.52 -8.39
N GLY A 250 11.98 -8.60 -7.74
CA GLY A 250 11.73 -7.16 -7.82
C GLY A 250 12.21 -6.54 -9.14
N HIS A 251 11.36 -5.71 -9.74
CA HIS A 251 11.62 -4.92 -10.94
C HIS A 251 11.43 -3.44 -10.61
N SER A 252 12.52 -2.70 -10.56
CA SER A 252 12.46 -1.26 -10.37
C SER A 252 12.13 -0.58 -11.70
N VAL A 253 11.11 0.26 -11.71
CA VAL A 253 10.72 1.08 -12.86
C VAL A 253 10.75 2.55 -12.48
N LYS A 254 10.71 3.46 -13.45
CA LYS A 254 10.62 4.92 -13.19
C LYS A 254 9.27 5.52 -13.57
N ASN A 255 8.52 4.81 -14.40
CA ASN A 255 7.26 5.26 -14.98
C ASN A 255 6.49 4.08 -15.59
N PRO A 256 5.21 4.27 -15.97
CA PRO A 256 4.40 3.24 -16.61
C PRO A 256 4.96 2.70 -17.93
N GLU A 257 5.68 3.52 -18.69
CA GLU A 257 6.29 3.11 -19.96
C GLU A 257 7.40 2.08 -19.75
N GLU A 258 8.23 2.24 -18.72
CA GLU A 258 9.22 1.24 -18.31
C GLU A 258 8.54 -0.06 -17.83
N THR A 259 7.42 0.02 -17.10
CA THR A 259 6.62 -1.17 -16.73
C THR A 259 6.13 -1.92 -17.98
N ILE A 260 5.61 -1.20 -18.98
CA ILE A 260 5.17 -1.80 -20.26
C ILE A 260 6.33 -2.51 -20.95
N ALA A 261 7.49 -1.86 -21.03
CA ALA A 261 8.68 -2.42 -21.68
C ALA A 261 9.16 -3.71 -20.99
N GLU A 262 9.22 -3.71 -19.66
CA GLU A 262 9.69 -4.88 -18.90
C GLU A 262 8.67 -6.02 -18.97
N LEU A 263 7.37 -5.73 -18.91
CA LEU A 263 6.31 -6.73 -19.11
C LEU A 263 6.36 -7.38 -20.49
N LYS A 264 6.56 -6.57 -21.55
CA LYS A 264 6.72 -7.09 -22.92
C LYS A 264 7.92 -8.04 -22.95
N LYS A 265 9.09 -7.62 -22.50
CA LYS A 265 10.31 -8.45 -22.46
C LYS A 265 10.15 -9.77 -21.69
N LEU A 266 9.39 -9.78 -20.59
CA LEU A 266 9.25 -10.97 -19.74
C LEU A 266 8.21 -11.98 -20.27
N PHE A 267 7.14 -11.52 -20.93
CA PHE A 267 5.96 -12.36 -21.20
C PHE A 267 5.46 -12.36 -22.66
N PHE A 268 6.02 -11.53 -23.54
CA PHE A 268 5.58 -11.34 -24.92
C PHE A 268 6.73 -11.33 -25.91
#